data_AF-A0ABD1LSK2-F1
#
_entry.id   AF-A0ABD1LSK2-F1
#
_cell.length_a   1.000
_cell.length_b   1.000
_cell.length_c   1.000
_cell.angle_alpha   90.00
_cell.angle_beta   90.00
_cell.angle_gamma   90.00
#
_symmetry.space_group_name_H-M   'P 1'
#
loop_
_entity.id
_entity.type
_entity.pdbx_description
1 polymer ?
#
loop_
_entity_poly.entity_id
_entity_poly.type
_entity_poly.pdbx_seq_one_letter_code
_entity_poly.pdbx_strand_id
1 'polypeptide(L)'
;MISAFAPPPYLLPPSGYVVVPTTPPSWVYVSPHAAPPPFHGGKRSVHGPKQHHQVPMKNVHASLSKQNPNAAIKVSSPLELSVLQSSFPTSSGSFKSELIEPVIKLMLEFLRQTDSHLMLNAYPFFAYAANGDKISLDYALLRDNPDVVDSDKDLKYSNLFNAQIDAIFVAMSALEYDNVLVTVFDTG
;
A
#
# COMPACT_ATOMS: atom_id res chain seq x y z
N MET A 1 -3.50 -27.46 -0.76
CA MET A 1 -4.87 -26.92 -0.64
C MET A 1 -4.73 -25.43 -0.36
N ILE A 2 -5.13 -24.56 -1.29
CA ILE A 2 -5.23 -23.12 -1.02
C ILE A 2 -6.73 -22.86 -0.86
N SER A 3 -7.13 -22.54 0.37
CA SER A 3 -8.51 -22.24 0.73
C SER A 3 -8.81 -20.81 0.31
N ALA A 4 -9.70 -20.63 -0.67
CA ALA A 4 -10.23 -19.33 -1.04
C ALA A 4 -11.40 -19.01 -0.08
N PHE A 5 -11.19 -18.05 0.81
CA PHE A 5 -12.26 -17.51 1.65
C PHE A 5 -13.06 -16.50 0.80
N ALA A 6 -14.28 -16.85 0.43
CA ALA A 6 -15.20 -15.88 -0.17
C ALA A 6 -15.74 -14.94 0.93
N PRO A 7 -15.73 -13.61 0.74
CA PRO A 7 -16.22 -12.67 1.74
C PRO A 7 -17.77 -12.74 1.87
N PRO A 8 -18.32 -12.50 3.07
CA PRO A 8 -19.76 -12.56 3.32
C PRO A 8 -20.54 -11.43 2.58
N PRO A 9 -21.80 -11.67 2.21
CA PRO A 9 -22.59 -10.85 1.28
C PRO A 9 -22.96 -9.44 1.77
N TYR A 10 -22.59 -9.08 3.01
CA TYR A 10 -22.80 -7.74 3.57
C TYR A 10 -21.61 -6.79 3.34
N LEU A 11 -20.55 -7.26 2.68
CA LEU A 11 -19.38 -6.47 2.25
C LEU A 11 -19.43 -6.07 0.77
N LEU A 12 -20.58 -6.15 0.12
CA LEU A 12 -20.74 -5.62 -1.24
C LEU A 12 -20.98 -4.10 -1.18
N PRO A 13 -20.10 -3.27 -1.78
CA PRO A 13 -20.31 -1.83 -1.83
C PRO A 13 -21.44 -1.46 -2.82
N PRO A 14 -22.21 -0.37 -2.59
CA PRO A 14 -23.04 0.23 -3.63
C PRO A 14 -22.16 0.87 -4.73
N SER A 15 -22.69 0.92 -5.95
CA SER A 15 -22.00 1.23 -7.21
C SER A 15 -20.80 2.19 -7.14
N GLY A 16 -19.62 1.62 -7.37
CA GLY A 16 -18.33 2.32 -7.48
C GLY A 16 -17.15 1.35 -7.56
N TYR A 17 -17.29 0.30 -8.39
CA TYR A 17 -16.29 -0.66 -8.87
C TYR A 17 -15.10 -1.01 -7.95
N VAL A 18 -15.26 -2.07 -7.14
CA VAL A 18 -14.17 -3.03 -6.95
C VAL A 18 -14.28 -4.04 -8.09
N VAL A 19 -13.41 -3.90 -9.10
CA VAL A 19 -13.32 -4.86 -10.19
C VAL A 19 -12.58 -6.08 -9.66
N VAL A 20 -13.30 -7.19 -9.44
CA VAL A 20 -12.68 -8.51 -9.43
C VAL A 20 -12.58 -8.95 -10.89
N PRO A 21 -11.38 -9.06 -11.47
CA PRO A 21 -11.22 -9.40 -12.88
C PRO A 21 -11.85 -10.77 -13.17
N THR A 22 -12.55 -10.89 -14.30
CA THR A 22 -13.17 -12.15 -14.78
C THR A 22 -12.13 -13.22 -15.12
N THR A 23 -10.85 -12.84 -15.13
CA THR A 23 -9.65 -13.69 -15.14
C THR A 23 -8.60 -13.02 -14.27
N PRO A 24 -8.01 -13.67 -13.24
CA PRO A 24 -7.05 -13.00 -12.37
C PRO A 24 -5.83 -12.56 -13.19
N PRO A 25 -5.47 -11.26 -13.20
CA PRO A 25 -4.20 -10.83 -13.74
C PRO A 25 -3.09 -11.52 -12.96
N SER A 26 -2.12 -12.07 -13.68
CA SER A 26 -0.92 -12.62 -13.06
C SER A 26 0.07 -11.48 -12.83
N TRP A 27 0.73 -11.49 -11.67
CA TRP A 27 1.63 -10.42 -11.26
C TRP A 27 3.08 -10.82 -11.41
N VAL A 28 3.90 -9.90 -11.90
CA VAL A 28 5.36 -10.02 -11.82
C VAL A 28 5.89 -9.00 -10.81
N TYR A 29 6.43 -9.53 -9.72
CA TYR A 29 7.10 -8.78 -8.66
C TYR A 29 8.52 -8.44 -9.09
N VAL A 30 8.90 -7.17 -8.93
CA VAL A 30 10.27 -6.72 -9.12
C VAL A 30 10.85 -6.36 -7.76
N SER A 31 11.79 -7.17 -7.27
CA SER A 31 12.37 -6.96 -5.95
C SER A 31 13.11 -5.62 -5.85
N PRO A 32 12.94 -4.88 -4.75
CA PRO A 32 13.94 -3.91 -4.32
C PRO A 32 15.30 -4.59 -4.27
N HIS A 33 16.34 -3.94 -4.79
CA HIS A 33 17.70 -4.39 -4.51
C HIS A 33 17.90 -4.26 -2.99
N ALA A 34 17.88 -5.41 -2.31
CA ALA A 34 18.04 -5.63 -0.87
C ALA A 34 17.28 -4.64 0.03
N ALA A 35 16.09 -5.02 0.48
CA ALA A 35 15.53 -4.45 1.70
C ALA A 35 16.55 -4.63 2.84
N PRO A 36 16.96 -3.56 3.55
CA PRO A 36 17.75 -3.75 4.74
C PRO A 36 16.95 -4.53 5.81
N PRO A 37 17.61 -5.37 6.62
CA PRO A 37 16.96 -6.06 7.73
C PRO A 37 16.35 -5.06 8.73
N PRO A 38 15.36 -5.47 9.54
CA PRO A 38 14.67 -4.58 10.47
C PRO A 38 15.66 -3.95 11.45
N PHE A 39 15.95 -2.66 11.27
CA PHE A 39 16.96 -1.95 12.04
C PHE A 39 16.46 -1.70 13.47
N HIS A 40 17.01 -2.48 14.41
CA HIS A 40 17.13 -2.09 15.80
C HIS A 40 18.19 -0.97 15.93
N GLY A 41 17.78 0.14 16.56
CA GLY A 41 18.61 1.10 17.27
C GLY A 41 20.01 1.42 16.72
N GLY A 42 20.14 2.55 16.02
CA GLY A 42 21.46 3.15 15.80
C GLY A 42 21.40 4.36 14.87
N LYS A 43 21.54 5.57 15.44
CA LYS A 43 21.76 6.79 14.65
C LYS A 43 22.99 6.59 13.75
N ARG A 44 22.84 6.74 12.42
CA ARG A 44 23.89 7.29 11.56
C ARG A 44 23.40 7.65 10.15
N SER A 45 23.75 8.87 9.77
CA SER A 45 24.02 9.39 8.43
C SER A 45 22.89 9.52 7.40
N VAL A 46 22.51 10.78 7.19
CA VAL A 46 21.85 11.33 6.01
C VAL A 46 22.71 11.00 4.78
N HIS A 47 22.36 9.93 4.05
CA HIS A 47 22.57 9.64 2.62
C HIS A 47 22.43 8.12 2.39
N GLY A 48 21.18 7.63 2.32
CA GLY A 48 20.86 6.25 1.95
C GLY A 48 20.82 6.04 0.42
N PRO A 49 20.97 4.79 -0.08
CA PRO A 49 21.01 4.50 -1.51
C PRO A 49 19.69 4.92 -2.18
N LYS A 50 19.79 5.65 -3.29
CA LYS A 50 18.63 6.04 -4.11
C LYS A 50 17.95 4.78 -4.64
N GLN A 51 16.79 4.44 -4.09
CA GLN A 51 16.03 3.26 -4.52
C GLN A 51 15.36 3.55 -5.87
N HIS A 52 16.06 3.24 -6.96
CA HIS A 52 15.57 3.43 -8.32
C HIS A 52 14.70 2.24 -8.76
N HIS A 53 13.53 2.05 -8.14
CA HIS A 53 12.57 0.97 -8.50
C HIS A 53 11.99 1.10 -9.90
N GLN A 54 11.96 2.32 -10.44
CA GLN A 54 11.26 2.62 -11.68
C GLN A 54 11.92 1.98 -12.91
N VAL A 55 13.26 1.92 -12.97
CA VAL A 55 13.99 1.40 -14.15
C VAL A 55 13.75 -0.10 -14.33
N PRO A 56 13.88 -0.95 -13.29
CA PRO A 56 13.53 -2.36 -13.39
C PRO A 56 12.07 -2.62 -13.82
N MET A 57 11.08 -1.92 -13.24
CA MET A 57 9.67 -2.11 -13.61
C MET A 57 9.39 -1.75 -15.07
N LYS A 58 9.96 -0.65 -15.58
CA LYS A 58 9.84 -0.25 -16.99
C LYS A 58 10.42 -1.31 -17.94
N ASN A 59 11.59 -1.86 -17.61
CA ASN A 59 12.25 -2.88 -18.43
C ASN A 59 11.45 -4.18 -18.46
N VAL A 60 10.94 -4.62 -17.31
CA VAL A 60 10.11 -5.83 -17.21
C VAL A 60 8.81 -5.64 -17.98
N HIS A 61 8.11 -4.53 -17.79
CA HIS A 61 6.90 -4.22 -18.54
C HIS A 61 7.15 -4.18 -20.05
N ALA A 62 8.20 -3.48 -20.51
CA ALA A 62 8.54 -3.42 -21.94
C ALA A 62 8.86 -4.80 -22.55
N SER A 63 9.45 -5.71 -21.77
CA SER A 63 9.69 -7.09 -22.21
C SER A 63 8.39 -7.88 -22.30
N LEU A 64 7.53 -7.79 -21.28
CA LEU A 64 6.24 -8.49 -21.23
C LEU A 64 5.30 -8.01 -22.33
N SER A 65 5.22 -6.69 -22.57
CA SER A 65 4.35 -6.12 -23.61
C SER A 65 4.71 -6.59 -25.03
N LYS A 66 5.96 -7.01 -25.28
CA LYS A 66 6.37 -7.62 -26.57
C LYS A 66 5.87 -9.06 -26.74
N GLN A 67 5.74 -9.80 -25.64
CA GLN A 67 5.41 -11.24 -25.66
C GLN A 67 3.93 -11.51 -25.36
N ASN A 68 3.27 -10.61 -24.63
CA ASN A 68 1.89 -10.72 -24.21
C ASN A 68 1.12 -9.43 -24.56
N PRO A 69 0.71 -9.26 -25.82
CA PRO A 69 0.06 -8.03 -26.29
C PRO A 69 -1.30 -7.77 -25.63
N ASN A 70 -1.87 -8.77 -24.93
CA ASN A 70 -3.16 -8.65 -24.24
C ASN A 70 -3.05 -8.11 -22.80
N ALA A 71 -1.86 -7.67 -22.35
CA ALA A 71 -1.64 -7.01 -21.05
C ALA A 71 -2.14 -7.77 -19.81
N ALA A 72 -2.26 -9.11 -19.90
CA ALA A 72 -2.76 -9.93 -18.78
C ALA A 72 -1.80 -9.96 -17.57
N ILE A 73 -0.52 -9.64 -17.79
CA ILE A 73 0.50 -9.62 -16.75
C ILE A 73 0.78 -8.18 -16.33
N LYS A 74 0.51 -7.87 -15.07
CA LYS A 74 0.71 -6.53 -14.50
C LYS A 74 2.00 -6.48 -13.69
N VAL A 75 2.68 -5.34 -13.71
CA VAL A 75 4.00 -5.15 -13.08
C VAL A 75 3.87 -4.15 -11.95
N SER A 76 4.35 -4.52 -10.77
CA SER A 76 4.35 -3.64 -9.60
C SER A 76 5.54 -3.93 -8.69
N SER A 77 5.74 -3.05 -7.71
CA SER A 77 6.68 -3.21 -6.60
C SER A 77 5.94 -2.89 -5.31
N PRO A 78 5.92 -3.83 -4.33
CA PRO A 78 5.43 -3.60 -2.99
C PRO A 78 6.08 -2.41 -2.32
N LEU A 79 5.24 -1.64 -1.64
CA LEU A 79 5.59 -0.47 -0.86
C LEU A 79 5.25 -0.72 0.60
N GLU A 80 6.20 -0.47 1.48
CA GLU A 80 5.99 -0.50 2.92
C GLU A 80 5.23 0.75 3.38
N LEU A 81 4.36 0.63 4.39
CA LEU A 81 3.65 1.80 4.95
C LEU A 81 4.57 2.84 5.61
N SER A 82 5.84 2.50 5.86
CA SER A 82 6.86 3.43 6.38
C SER A 82 7.20 4.60 5.45
N VAL A 83 6.69 4.59 4.22
CA VAL A 83 6.76 5.73 3.28
C VAL A 83 5.85 6.89 3.67
N LEU A 84 4.87 6.67 4.54
CA LEU A 84 4.01 7.72 5.07
C LEU A 84 4.79 8.59 6.07
N GLN A 85 4.57 9.90 5.98
CA GLN A 85 5.00 10.92 6.94
C GLN A 85 4.00 11.05 8.08
N SER A 86 2.71 11.05 7.73
CA SER A 86 1.59 11.06 8.66
C SER A 86 0.57 10.02 8.22
N SER A 87 -0.04 9.37 9.21
CA SER A 87 -1.13 8.41 9.05
C SER A 87 -2.16 8.50 10.19
N PHE A 88 -2.02 9.47 11.10
CA PHE A 88 -2.94 9.69 12.21
C PHE A 88 -3.11 11.19 12.50
N PRO A 89 -4.35 11.73 12.51
CA PRO A 89 -5.59 11.04 12.12
C PRO A 89 -5.53 10.57 10.66
N THR A 90 -6.28 9.52 10.28
CA THR A 90 -6.15 8.85 8.98
C THR A 90 -6.29 9.80 7.79
N SER A 91 -7.17 10.78 7.89
CA SER A 91 -7.42 11.86 6.93
C SER A 91 -6.26 12.85 6.75
N SER A 92 -5.23 12.79 7.61
CA SER A 92 -3.96 13.51 7.45
C SER A 92 -2.91 12.72 6.66
N GLY A 93 -3.28 11.55 6.13
CA GLY A 93 -2.44 10.64 5.37
C GLY A 93 -1.59 11.37 4.32
N SER A 94 -0.26 11.26 4.43
CA SER A 94 0.67 11.92 3.51
C SER A 94 1.97 11.14 3.36
N PHE A 95 2.53 11.13 2.15
CA PHE A 95 3.86 10.57 1.92
C PHE A 95 4.96 11.48 2.47
N LYS A 96 6.10 10.87 2.84
CA LYS A 96 7.35 11.59 3.15
C LYS A 96 7.74 12.51 2.02
N SER A 97 7.88 13.80 2.34
CA SER A 97 8.13 14.87 1.36
C SER A 97 9.34 14.60 0.46
N GLU A 98 10.39 14.02 1.04
CA GLU A 98 11.63 13.64 0.37
C GLU A 98 11.49 12.45 -0.58
N LEU A 99 10.40 11.68 -0.48
CA LEU A 99 10.09 10.54 -1.34
C LEU A 99 9.09 10.88 -2.45
N ILE A 100 8.32 11.96 -2.32
CA ILE A 100 7.22 12.31 -3.23
C ILE A 100 7.68 12.36 -4.68
N GLU A 101 8.62 13.26 -4.99
CA GLU A 101 9.12 13.45 -6.36
C GLU A 101 10.02 12.31 -6.84
N PRO A 102 11.07 11.87 -6.09
CA PRO A 102 12.03 10.92 -6.64
C PRO A 102 11.54 9.47 -6.68
N VAL A 103 10.47 9.11 -5.96
CA VAL A 103 10.01 7.72 -5.84
C VAL A 103 8.51 7.60 -6.08
N ILE A 104 7.68 8.27 -5.27
CA ILE A 104 6.24 8.02 -5.22
C ILE A 104 5.54 8.43 -6.52
N LYS A 105 5.68 9.68 -6.97
CA LYS A 105 5.04 10.15 -8.22
C LYS A 105 5.52 9.35 -9.43
N LEU A 106 6.83 9.08 -9.50
CA LEU A 106 7.41 8.29 -10.59
C LEU A 106 6.87 6.85 -10.65
N MET A 107 6.60 6.24 -9.49
CA MET A 107 6.01 4.92 -9.39
C MET A 107 4.51 4.94 -9.71
N LEU A 108 3.74 5.83 -9.07
CA LEU A 108 2.29 5.94 -9.30
C LEU A 108 1.98 6.27 -10.76
N GLU A 109 2.78 7.13 -11.40
CA GLU A 109 2.63 7.43 -12.82
C GLU A 109 2.87 6.21 -13.71
N PHE A 110 3.89 5.41 -13.40
CA PHE A 110 4.15 4.17 -14.13
C PHE A 110 2.98 3.17 -13.96
N LEU A 111 2.46 3.02 -12.75
CA LEU A 111 1.33 2.14 -12.47
C LEU A 111 0.07 2.62 -13.20
N ARG A 112 -0.20 3.92 -13.19
CA ARG A 112 -1.30 4.55 -13.94
C ARG A 112 -1.20 4.30 -15.44
N GLN A 113 -0.02 4.52 -16.03
CA GLN A 113 0.20 4.34 -17.48
C GLN A 113 0.10 2.87 -17.93
N THR A 114 0.39 1.92 -17.05
CA THR A 114 0.38 0.49 -17.35
C THR A 114 -0.87 -0.22 -16.85
N ASP A 115 -1.82 0.52 -16.26
CA ASP A 115 -3.03 -0.02 -15.63
C ASP A 115 -2.66 -1.13 -14.61
N SER A 116 -1.59 -0.89 -13.84
CA SER A 116 -1.10 -1.78 -12.78
C SER A 116 -1.48 -1.22 -11.41
N HIS A 117 -1.43 -2.07 -10.38
CA HIS A 117 -1.84 -1.69 -9.02
C HIS A 117 -0.63 -1.32 -8.17
N LEU A 118 -0.82 -0.44 -7.20
CA LEU A 118 0.12 -0.25 -6.10
C LEU A 118 0.02 -1.45 -5.15
N MET A 119 1.11 -2.20 -5.01
CA MET A 119 1.21 -3.27 -4.02
C MET A 119 1.64 -2.69 -2.68
N LEU A 120 0.98 -3.10 -1.59
CA LEU A 120 1.29 -2.64 -0.24
C LEU A 120 1.63 -3.80 0.68
N ASN A 121 2.67 -3.60 1.48
CA ASN A 121 2.96 -4.41 2.66
C ASN A 121 2.34 -3.71 3.86
N ALA A 122 1.26 -4.28 4.40
CA ALA A 122 0.46 -3.67 5.46
C ALA A 122 0.53 -4.54 6.72
N TYR A 123 1.35 -4.11 7.69
CA TYR A 123 1.54 -4.83 8.96
C TYR A 123 1.09 -3.95 10.14
N PRO A 124 -0.17 -4.10 10.60
CA PRO A 124 -0.66 -3.44 11.82
C PRO A 124 0.25 -3.68 13.03
N PHE A 125 0.88 -4.87 13.10
CA PHE A 125 1.82 -5.25 14.14
C PHE A 125 2.93 -4.20 14.37
N PHE A 126 3.56 -3.67 13.32
CA PHE A 126 4.67 -2.72 13.51
C PHE A 126 4.21 -1.40 14.14
N ALA A 127 3.01 -0.92 13.78
CA ALA A 127 2.46 0.29 14.37
C ALA A 127 2.12 0.07 15.86
N TYR A 128 1.49 -1.07 16.18
CA TYR A 128 1.21 -1.47 17.56
C TYR A 128 2.50 -1.63 18.38
N ALA A 129 3.48 -2.37 17.87
CA ALA A 129 4.75 -2.61 18.58
C ALA A 129 5.50 -1.31 18.89
N ALA A 130 5.40 -0.30 18.03
CA ALA A 130 6.03 1.00 18.24
C ALA A 130 5.22 1.96 19.14
N ASN A 131 3.90 1.78 19.27
CA ASN A 131 2.99 2.72 19.95
C ASN A 131 1.95 1.99 20.81
N GLY A 132 2.33 0.90 21.49
CA GLY A 132 1.39 0.06 22.25
C GLY A 132 0.76 0.77 23.45
N ASP A 133 1.27 1.93 23.85
CA ASP A 133 0.68 2.85 24.82
C ASP A 133 -0.52 3.64 24.26
N LYS A 134 -0.65 3.73 22.93
CA LYS A 134 -1.68 4.51 22.22
C LYS A 134 -2.58 3.65 21.34
N ILE A 135 -2.03 2.59 20.78
CA ILE A 135 -2.72 1.66 19.90
C ILE A 135 -3.06 0.43 20.72
N SER A 136 -4.35 0.15 20.89
CA SER A 136 -4.78 -1.05 21.60
C SER A 136 -4.44 -2.31 20.80
N LEU A 137 -4.17 -3.41 21.52
CA LEU A 137 -3.92 -4.70 20.89
C LEU A 137 -5.14 -5.17 20.08
N ASP A 138 -6.35 -4.98 20.61
CA ASP A 138 -7.58 -5.41 19.94
C ASP A 138 -7.83 -4.67 18.62
N TYR A 139 -7.51 -3.37 18.57
CA TYR A 139 -7.57 -2.57 17.35
C TYR A 139 -6.59 -3.08 16.27
N ALA A 140 -5.39 -3.51 16.68
CA ALA A 140 -4.39 -4.09 15.78
C ALA A 140 -4.72 -5.53 15.33
N LEU A 141 -5.45 -6.29 16.15
CA LEU A 141 -5.83 -7.68 15.89
C LEU A 141 -7.20 -7.86 15.25
N LEU A 142 -7.85 -6.77 14.80
CA LEU A 142 -9.19 -6.78 14.22
C LEU A 142 -10.24 -7.41 15.16
N ARG A 143 -10.09 -7.22 16.47
CA ARG A 143 -11.05 -7.67 17.50
C ARG A 143 -11.99 -6.55 17.88
N ASP A 144 -13.09 -6.89 18.56
CA ASP A 144 -14.02 -5.90 19.07
C ASP A 144 -13.31 -4.91 20.00
N ASN A 145 -13.44 -3.62 19.69
CA ASN A 145 -12.89 -2.51 20.45
C ASN A 145 -13.71 -1.24 20.16
N PRO A 146 -13.66 -0.20 21.02
CA PRO A 146 -14.25 1.08 20.69
C PRO A 146 -13.61 1.67 19.43
N ASP A 147 -14.43 2.15 18.48
CA ASP A 147 -13.92 2.77 17.25
C ASP A 147 -12.91 3.89 17.54
N VAL A 148 -11.82 3.90 16.77
CA VAL A 148 -10.88 5.02 16.75
C VAL A 148 -11.42 6.08 15.80
N VAL A 149 -11.61 7.30 16.33
CA VAL A 149 -12.18 8.42 15.58
C VAL A 149 -11.06 9.24 14.94
N ASP A 150 -11.20 9.47 13.63
CA ASP A 150 -10.47 10.49 12.88
C ASP A 150 -11.00 11.87 13.26
N SER A 151 -10.21 12.62 14.04
CA SER A 151 -10.63 13.91 14.60
C SER A 151 -11.02 14.96 13.58
N ASP A 152 -10.51 14.85 12.34
CA ASP A 152 -10.64 15.92 11.35
C ASP A 152 -11.84 15.68 10.43
N LYS A 153 -12.26 14.43 10.25
CA LYS A 153 -13.36 14.03 9.35
C LYS A 153 -14.49 13.24 10.00
N ASP A 154 -14.40 12.96 11.30
CA ASP A 154 -15.35 12.12 12.06
C ASP A 154 -15.53 10.72 11.44
N LEU A 155 -14.49 10.23 10.75
CA LEU A 155 -14.44 8.86 10.24
C LEU A 155 -14.10 7.93 11.39
N LYS A 156 -14.71 6.74 11.39
CA LYS A 156 -14.56 5.75 12.45
C LYS A 156 -13.90 4.50 11.90
N TYR A 157 -12.83 4.10 12.56
CA TYR A 157 -12.09 2.90 12.23
C TYR A 157 -12.21 1.92 13.38
N SER A 158 -12.80 0.76 13.10
CA SER A 158 -12.89 -0.35 14.04
C SER A 158 -11.63 -1.21 14.08
N ASN A 159 -10.73 -1.07 13.10
CA ASN A 159 -9.44 -1.77 13.07
C ASN A 159 -8.32 -0.94 12.41
N LEU A 160 -7.10 -1.18 12.88
CA LEU A 160 -5.90 -0.46 12.46
C LEU A 160 -5.54 -0.71 11.00
N PHE A 161 -5.83 -1.92 10.49
CA PHE A 161 -5.54 -2.29 9.11
C PHE A 161 -6.29 -1.38 8.13
N ASN A 162 -7.60 -1.21 8.30
CA ASN A 162 -8.40 -0.31 7.46
C ASN A 162 -7.91 1.14 7.56
N ALA A 163 -7.61 1.62 8.77
CA ALA A 163 -7.08 2.96 8.97
C ALA A 163 -5.74 3.18 8.24
N GLN A 164 -4.88 2.16 8.20
CA GLN A 164 -3.59 2.22 7.51
C GLN A 164 -3.74 2.22 5.99
N ILE A 165 -4.66 1.43 5.44
CA ILE A 165 -4.93 1.41 3.99
C ILE A 165 -5.58 2.73 3.54
N ASP A 166 -6.54 3.26 4.30
CA ASP A 166 -7.18 4.53 3.98
C ASP A 166 -6.20 5.71 4.06
N ALA A 167 -5.22 5.67 4.97
CA ALA A 167 -4.15 6.68 4.99
C ALA A 167 -3.33 6.71 3.69
N ILE A 168 -3.14 5.56 3.02
CA ILE A 168 -2.50 5.49 1.70
C ILE A 168 -3.41 6.10 0.63
N PHE A 169 -4.71 5.77 0.64
CA PHE A 169 -5.66 6.36 -0.31
C PHE A 169 -5.70 7.89 -0.18
N VAL A 170 -5.75 8.41 1.04
CA VAL A 170 -5.69 9.85 1.32
C VAL A 170 -4.39 10.46 0.77
N ALA A 171 -3.25 9.81 1.03
CA ALA A 171 -1.95 10.28 0.55
C ALA A 171 -1.84 10.26 -0.99
N MET A 172 -2.44 9.27 -1.65
CA MET A 172 -2.51 9.18 -3.12
C MET A 172 -3.44 10.24 -3.70
N SER A 173 -4.58 10.48 -3.05
CA SER A 173 -5.56 11.51 -3.43
C SER A 173 -4.96 12.90 -3.41
N ALA A 174 -4.18 13.21 -2.36
CA ALA A 174 -3.45 14.48 -2.25
C ALA A 174 -2.42 14.69 -3.37
N LEU A 175 -2.02 13.63 -4.08
CA LEU A 175 -1.12 13.68 -5.23
C LEU A 175 -1.84 13.49 -6.59
N GLU A 176 -3.17 13.43 -6.60
CA GLU A 176 -4.02 13.25 -7.80
C GLU A 176 -3.83 11.87 -8.50
N TYR A 177 -3.63 10.81 -7.70
CA TYR A 177 -3.50 9.42 -8.17
C TYR A 177 -4.61 8.49 -7.65
N ASP A 178 -5.81 9.03 -7.40
CA ASP A 178 -6.99 8.27 -6.92
C ASP A 178 -7.38 7.10 -7.83
N ASN A 179 -6.98 7.16 -9.10
CA ASN A 179 -7.31 6.15 -10.10
C ASN A 179 -6.33 4.97 -10.16
N VAL A 180 -5.25 4.99 -9.36
CA VAL A 180 -4.34 3.86 -9.24
C VAL A 180 -4.90 2.90 -8.19
N LEU A 181 -5.25 1.68 -8.61
CA LEU A 181 -5.77 0.66 -7.72
C LEU A 181 -4.71 0.22 -6.71
N VAL A 182 -5.14 -0.14 -5.51
CA VAL A 182 -4.29 -0.62 -4.42
C VAL A 182 -4.58 -2.11 -4.17
N THR A 183 -3.52 -2.91 -4.01
CA THR A 183 -3.60 -4.32 -3.62
C THR A 183 -2.73 -4.54 -2.40
N VAL A 184 -3.28 -5.15 -1.36
CA VAL A 184 -2.48 -5.63 -0.23
C VAL A 184 -1.73 -6.88 -0.68
N PHE A 185 -0.41 -6.79 -0.73
CA PHE A 185 0.48 -7.87 -1.15
C PHE A 185 0.86 -8.76 0.03
N ASP A 186 1.17 -8.17 1.18
CA ASP A 186 1.58 -8.90 2.37
C ASP A 186 1.00 -8.23 3.63
N THR A 187 0.59 -9.06 4.59
CA THR A 187 0.06 -8.68 5.90
C THR A 187 0.15 -9.89 6.86
N GLY A 188 0.39 -9.62 8.15
CA GLY A 188 0.56 -10.65 9.18
C GLY A 188 0.70 -10.07 10.58
#